data_AF-A0A2J6JFF4-F1
#
_entry.id   AF-A0A2J6JFF4-F1
#
_cell.length_a   1.000
_cell.length_b   1.000
_cell.length_c   1.000
_cell.angle_alpha   90.00
_cell.angle_beta   90.00
_cell.angle_gamma   90.00
#
_symmetry.space_group_name_H-M   'P 1'
#
loop_
_entity.id
_entity.type
_entity.pdbx_description
1 polymer ?
#
loop_
_entity_poly.entity_id
_entity_poly.type
_entity_poly.pdbx_seq_one_letter_code
_entity_poly.pdbx_strand_id
1 'polypeptide(L)' 'MLRYCAWCESYLGATPAPGYQIRADLCEIDTTSICPSCYDRVRHELSPSGEMAAPKTKP' A
#
# COMPACT_ATOMS: atom_id res chain seq x y z
N MET A 1 -16.52 -2.04 -5.31
CA MET A 1 -15.30 -2.81 -5.01
C MET A 1 -15.03 -2.73 -3.51
N LEU A 2 -14.83 -3.86 -2.84
CA LEU A 2 -14.48 -3.89 -1.42
C LEU A 2 -12.97 -3.72 -1.28
N ARG A 3 -12.52 -2.86 -0.38
CA ARG A 3 -11.10 -2.57 -0.18
C ARG A 3 -10.61 -3.21 1.11
N TYR A 4 -9.49 -3.91 1.00
CA TYR A 4 -8.80 -4.52 2.13
C TYR A 4 -7.34 -4.10 2.11
N CYS A 5 -6.72 -4.05 3.29
CA CYS A 5 -5.28 -3.84 3.38
C CYS A 5 -4.56 -5.08 2.84
N ALA A 6 -3.69 -4.89 1.86
CA ALA A 6 -2.86 -5.94 1.28
C ALA A 6 -1.94 -6.64 2.28
N TRP A 7 -1.66 -5.98 3.41
CA TRP A 7 -0.68 -6.44 4.40
C TRP A 7 -1.30 -7.11 5.64
N CYS A 8 -2.37 -6.52 6.19
CA CYS A 8 -3.00 -7.00 7.41
C CYS A 8 -4.47 -7.41 7.23
N GLU A 9 -4.97 -7.39 5.99
CA GLU A 9 -6.34 -7.79 5.63
C GLU A 9 -7.45 -6.98 6.32
N SER A 10 -7.12 -5.86 6.98
CA SER A 10 -8.11 -4.99 7.58
C SER A 10 -9.03 -4.40 6.52
N TYR A 11 -10.33 -4.38 6.77
CA TYR A 11 -11.30 -3.73 5.88
C TYR A 11 -11.07 -2.22 5.83
N LEU A 12 -10.98 -1.66 4.62
CA LEU A 12 -10.69 -0.25 4.35
C LEU A 12 -11.90 0.51 3.77
N GLY A 13 -13.04 -0.17 3.63
CA GLY A 13 -14.27 0.40 3.08
C GLY A 13 -14.60 -0.14 1.69
N ALA A 14 -15.60 0.46 1.05
CA ALA A 14 -16.01 0.14 -0.30
C ALA A 14 -15.86 1.37 -1.19
N THR A 15 -15.37 1.19 -2.40
CA THR A 15 -15.33 2.24 -3.42
C THR A 15 -16.28 1.93 -4.57
N PRO A 16 -16.89 2.97 -5.16
CA PRO A 16 -17.53 2.83 -6.46
C PRO A 16 -16.44 2.49 -7.48
N ALA A 17 -16.57 1.35 -8.16
CA ALA A 17 -15.67 1.00 -9.25
C ALA A 17 -16.12 1.76 -10.51
N PRO A 18 -15.20 2.39 -11.28
CA PRO A 18 -15.56 2.94 -12.58
C PRO A 18 -15.80 1.79 -13.56
N GLY A 19 -17.08 1.47 -13.80
CA GLY A 19 -17.49 0.42 -14.73
C GLY A 19 -18.80 -0.27 -14.34
N TYR A 20 -19.37 -1.01 -15.29
CA TYR A 20 -20.46 -1.96 -15.02
C TYR A 20 -19.84 -3.28 -14.56
N GLN A 21 -20.28 -3.80 -13.41
CA GLN A 21 -19.94 -5.18 -13.02
C GLN A 21 -20.42 -6.13 -14.13
N ILE A 22 -19.48 -6.76 -14.83
CA ILE A 22 -19.80 -7.74 -15.90
C ILE A 22 -20.47 -8.99 -15.30
N ARG A 23 -20.33 -9.22 -13.98
CA ARG A 23 -20.99 -10.30 -13.23
C ARG A 23 -21.67 -9.72 -11.99
N ALA A 24 -22.99 -9.92 -11.89
CA ALA A 24 -23.83 -9.37 -10.81
C ALA A 24 -23.48 -9.95 -9.41
N ASP A 25 -22.96 -11.17 -9.34
CA ASP A 25 -22.78 -11.90 -8.07
C ASP A 25 -21.33 -11.93 -7.56
N LEU A 26 -20.41 -11.16 -8.14
CA LEU A 26 -19.01 -11.11 -7.69
C LEU A 26 -18.64 -9.69 -7.25
N CYS A 27 -18.44 -9.51 -5.95
CA CYS A 27 -17.81 -8.31 -5.41
C CYS A 27 -16.32 -8.31 -5.79
N GLU A 28 -15.91 -7.38 -6.64
CA GLU A 28 -14.48 -7.15 -6.87
C GLU A 28 -13.81 -6.69 -5.57
N ILE A 29 -12.66 -7.29 -5.26
CA ILE A 29 -11.84 -6.96 -4.09
C ILE A 29 -10.62 -6.19 -4.58
N ASP A 30 -10.43 -4.98 -4.06
CA ASP A 30 -9.19 -4.23 -4.20
C ASP A 30 -8.18 -4.72 -3.15
N THR A 31 -7.17 -5.44 -3.61
CA THR A 31 -6.03 -5.92 -2.81
C THR A 31 -4.78 -5.06 -3.00
N THR A 32 -4.87 -3.92 -3.68
CA THR A 32 -3.73 -3.01 -3.91
C THR A 32 -3.58 -1.94 -2.83
N SER A 33 -4.60 -1.77 -2.00
CA SER A 33 -4.63 -0.75 -0.95
C SER A 33 -3.80 -1.16 0.28
N ILE A 34 -3.09 -0.21 0.91
CA ILE A 34 -2.39 -0.40 2.19
C ILE A 34 -2.96 0.56 3.24
N CYS A 35 -3.18 0.09 4.47
CA CYS A 35 -3.65 0.95 5.55
C CYS A 35 -2.52 1.85 6.08
N PRO A 36 -2.84 3.01 6.69
CA PRO A 36 -1.81 3.95 7.18
C PRO A 36 -0.79 3.29 8.13
N SER A 37 -1.24 2.44 9.05
CA SER A 37 -0.35 1.78 10.02
C SER A 37 0.62 0.80 9.35
N CYS A 38 0.16 0.03 8.37
CA CYS A 38 1.04 -0.86 7.60
C CYS A 38 1.98 -0.07 6.69
N TYR A 39 1.51 1.05 6.13
CA TYR A 39 2.36 1.93 5.33
C TYR A 39 3.51 2.51 6.15
N ASP A 40 3.24 3.03 7.36
CA ASP A 40 4.28 3.57 8.24
C ASP A 40 5.33 2.52 8.61
N ARG A 41 4.87 1.29 8.91
CA ARG A 41 5.78 0.16 9.18
C ARG A 41 6.70 -0.14 8.00
N VAL A 42 6.13 -0.29 6.80
CA VAL A 42 6.90 -0.55 5.58
C VAL A 42 7.86 0.60 5.29
N ARG A 43 7.42 1.85 5.47
CA ARG A 43 8.26 3.03 5.30
C ARG A 43 9.46 3.03 6.26
N HIS A 44 9.27 2.60 7.50
CA HIS A 44 10.35 2.46 8.47
C HIS A 44 11.34 1.35 8.08
N GLU A 45 10.84 0.20 7.62
CA GLU A 45 11.68 -0.91 7.16
C GLU A 45 12.47 -0.57 5.87
N LEU A 46 11.88 0.25 4.99
CA LEU A 46 12.50 0.69 3.74
C LEU A 46 13.37 1.95 3.87
N SER A 47 13.30 2.65 4.99
CA SER A 47 14.19 3.78 5.25
C SER A 47 15.52 3.21 5.73
N PRO A 48 16.57 3.17 4.89
CA PRO A 48 17.88 2.73 5.37
C PRO A 48 18.29 3.69 6.48
N SER A 49 18.56 3.13 7.66
CA SER A 49 19.32 3.80 8.72
C SER A 49 20.46 4.57 8.05
N GLY A 50 20.46 5.90 8.20
CA GLY A 50 21.24 6.79 7.34
C GLY A 50 22.72 6.42 7.25
N GLU A 51 23.26 6.38 6.03
CA GLU A 51 24.64 6.71 5.68
C GLU A 51 24.78 6.70 4.15
N MET A 52 24.33 7.78 3.50
CA MET A 52 25.00 8.21 2.27
C MET A 52 26.31 8.84 2.72
N ALA A 53 27.36 8.02 2.87
CA ALA A 53 28.71 8.52 3.02
C ALA A 53 29.01 9.39 1.79
N ALA A 54 29.03 10.71 1.99
CA ALA A 54 29.47 11.65 0.99
C ALA A 54 30.89 11.26 0.53
N PRO A 55 31.20 11.28 -0.77
CA PRO A 55 32.54 10.95 -1.24
C PRO A 55 33.51 11.96 -0.63
N LYS A 56 34.44 11.48 0.21
CA LYS A 56 35.54 12.28 0.72
C LYS A 56 36.41 12.69 -0.46
N THR A 57 36.21 13.90 -0.98
CA THR A 57 37.20 14.59 -1.81
C THR A 57 38.40 14.91 -0.92
N LYS A 58 39.45 14.11 -1.08
CA LYS A 58 40.76 14.36 -0.47
C LYS A 58 41.45 15.49 -1.24
N PRO A 59 42.15 16.42 -0.55
CA PRO A 59 42.88 17.53 -1.19
C PRO A 59 44.05 17.03 -2.04
#